data_AF-N1ULC4-F1
#
_entry.id   AF-N1ULC4-F1
#
_cell.length_a   1.000
_cell.length_b   1.000
_cell.length_c   1.000
_cell.angle_alpha   90.00
_cell.angle_beta   90.00
_cell.angle_gamma   90.00
#
_symmetry.space_group_name_H-M   'P 1'
#
loop_
_entity.id
_entity.type
_entity.pdbx_description
1 polymer ?
#
loop_
_entity_poly.entity_id
_entity_poly.type
_entity_poly.pdbx_seq_one_letter_code
_entity_poly.pdbx_strand_id
1 'polypeptide(L)'
;MSRYGKLYGVGVGPGATDLITLRAVQILNSVNVLAIPKTSEHLKPFAWRVCSPIIQENPSQEKLFLHFPMTKDPDILVPAWDKAFTEIGKRLEKKLNVAFITQGDPSVYSSWSYLLEEANDRWPGIEIEIIPAVSSITAIPAVLQTPLADGRERFCVIPGTYGIEELPKLVQHFDTIVLTKVGQIIPKLVQILKN
;
A
#
# COMPACT_ATOMS: atom_id res chain seq x y z
N MET A 1 -18.48 -11.32 -21.70
CA MET A 1 -17.96 -10.01 -21.24
C MET A 1 -18.17 -9.93 -19.74
N SER A 2 -17.17 -9.50 -18.97
CA SER A 2 -17.28 -9.34 -17.50
C SER A 2 -18.45 -8.43 -17.11
N ARG A 3 -19.11 -8.74 -15.99
CA ARG A 3 -20.19 -7.94 -15.40
C ARG A 3 -19.67 -6.59 -14.86
N TYR A 4 -18.39 -6.55 -14.48
CA TYR A 4 -17.75 -5.41 -13.84
C TYR A 4 -16.51 -4.97 -14.62
N GLY A 5 -16.03 -3.75 -14.37
CA GLY A 5 -14.69 -3.34 -14.77
C GLY A 5 -13.65 -4.11 -13.96
N LYS A 6 -12.40 -4.14 -14.41
CA LYS A 6 -11.32 -4.81 -13.68
C LYS A 6 -10.77 -3.92 -12.57
N LEU A 7 -10.53 -4.51 -11.40
CA LEU A 7 -9.97 -3.82 -10.24
C LEU A 7 -8.46 -4.12 -10.14
N TYR A 8 -7.66 -3.07 -10.01
CA TYR A 8 -6.20 -3.17 -9.91
C TYR A 8 -5.72 -2.66 -8.55
N GLY A 9 -4.89 -3.43 -7.85
CA GLY A 9 -4.11 -2.95 -6.72
C GLY A 9 -2.72 -2.55 -7.21
N VAL A 10 -2.39 -1.25 -7.23
CA VAL A 10 -1.17 -0.76 -7.88
C VAL A 10 -0.21 -0.13 -6.89
N GLY A 11 0.92 -0.80 -6.68
CA GLY A 11 2.04 -0.26 -5.92
C GLY A 11 2.76 0.86 -6.66
N VAL A 12 3.06 1.96 -5.96
CA VAL A 12 3.83 3.08 -6.52
C VAL A 12 5.20 3.25 -5.88
N GLY A 13 5.68 2.22 -5.19
CA GLY A 13 7.04 2.21 -4.66
C GLY A 13 7.20 3.00 -3.35
N PRO A 14 8.43 3.13 -2.86
CA PRO A 14 8.71 3.55 -1.49
C PRO A 14 8.65 5.07 -1.29
N GLY A 15 8.62 5.86 -2.37
CA GLY A 15 8.57 7.32 -2.31
C GLY A 15 9.25 8.01 -3.50
N ALA A 16 10.34 7.44 -4.01
CA ALA A 16 11.02 7.96 -5.19
C ALA A 16 10.27 7.55 -6.46
N THR A 17 9.99 8.52 -7.34
CA THR A 17 9.18 8.31 -8.55
C THR A 17 9.84 7.37 -9.55
N ASP A 18 11.17 7.33 -9.59
CA ASP A 18 11.98 6.45 -10.45
C ASP A 18 12.02 4.98 -9.98
N LEU A 19 11.47 4.68 -8.80
CA LEU A 19 11.29 3.31 -8.30
C LEU A 19 9.90 2.72 -8.62
N ILE A 20 9.07 3.42 -9.41
CA ILE A 20 7.82 2.90 -9.94
C ILE A 20 8.11 1.93 -11.08
N THR A 21 7.38 0.80 -11.13
CA THR A 21 7.53 -0.17 -12.22
C THR A 21 6.87 0.32 -13.51
N LEU A 22 7.43 -0.05 -14.66
CA LEU A 22 6.83 0.27 -15.97
C LEU A 22 5.39 -0.26 -16.09
N ARG A 23 5.09 -1.42 -15.50
CA ARG A 23 3.74 -1.99 -15.47
C ARG A 23 2.78 -1.10 -14.68
N ALA A 24 3.19 -0.57 -13.52
CA ALA A 24 2.37 0.36 -12.75
C ALA A 24 2.06 1.62 -13.57
N VAL A 25 3.06 2.21 -14.24
CA VAL A 25 2.85 3.38 -15.12
C VAL A 25 1.86 3.05 -16.24
N GLN A 26 2.02 1.91 -16.91
CA GLN A 26 1.12 1.49 -17.98
C GLN A 26 -0.32 1.37 -17.49
N ILE A 27 -0.54 0.67 -16.37
CA ILE A 27 -1.89 0.50 -15.79
C ILE A 27 -2.48 1.85 -15.39
N LEU A 28 -1.75 2.67 -14.64
CA LEU A 28 -2.22 3.97 -14.16
C LEU A 28 -2.56 4.94 -15.30
N ASN A 29 -1.94 4.82 -16.47
CA ASN A 29 -2.32 5.63 -17.64
C ASN A 29 -3.50 5.06 -18.44
N SER A 30 -3.81 3.77 -18.29
CA SER A 30 -4.81 3.07 -19.11
C SER A 30 -6.18 2.92 -18.46
N VAL A 31 -6.25 2.89 -17.12
CA VAL A 31 -7.52 2.71 -16.40
C VAL A 31 -8.40 3.94 -16.51
N ASN A 32 -9.71 3.73 -16.34
CA ASN A 32 -10.69 4.82 -16.37
C ASN A 32 -10.66 5.64 -15.08
N VAL A 33 -10.33 5.02 -13.94
CA VAL A 33 -10.44 5.61 -12.62
C VAL A 33 -9.19 5.33 -11.80
N LEU A 34 -8.63 6.37 -11.21
CA LEU A 34 -7.58 6.32 -10.19
C LEU A 34 -8.24 6.47 -8.82
N ALA A 35 -8.35 5.38 -8.07
CA ALA A 35 -8.79 5.39 -6.68
C ALA A 35 -7.60 5.75 -5.76
N ILE A 36 -7.69 6.92 -5.13
CA ILE A 36 -6.59 7.57 -4.42
C ILE A 36 -6.96 7.70 -2.93
N PRO A 37 -6.47 6.80 -2.05
CA PRO A 37 -6.64 6.93 -0.61
C PRO A 37 -6.01 8.21 -0.07
N LYS A 38 -6.72 8.95 0.77
CA LYS A 38 -6.26 10.17 1.44
C LYS A 38 -6.63 10.18 2.92
N THR A 39 -5.72 10.71 3.74
CA THR A 39 -5.90 10.83 5.19
C THR A 39 -6.35 12.23 5.63
N SER A 40 -6.19 13.22 4.75
CA SER A 40 -6.50 14.63 5.00
C SER A 40 -7.09 15.27 3.75
N GLU A 41 -7.98 16.23 3.94
CA GLU A 41 -8.52 17.07 2.86
C GLU A 41 -7.53 18.13 2.36
N HIS A 42 -6.55 18.50 3.19
CA HIS A 42 -5.66 19.64 2.91
C HIS A 42 -4.33 19.25 2.26
N LEU A 43 -3.91 17.99 2.43
CA LEU A 43 -2.63 17.50 1.92
C LEU A 43 -2.84 16.58 0.72
N LYS A 44 -1.99 16.73 -0.29
CA LYS A 44 -1.93 15.77 -1.39
C LYS A 44 -1.59 14.38 -0.84
N PRO A 45 -2.31 13.32 -1.24
CA PRO A 45 -2.03 11.97 -0.77
C PRO A 45 -0.62 11.53 -1.12
N PHE A 46 0.07 10.86 -0.18
CA PHE A 46 1.48 10.49 -0.36
C PHE A 46 1.67 9.66 -1.63
N ALA A 47 0.92 8.56 -1.79
CA ALA A 47 1.04 7.68 -2.95
C ALA A 47 0.78 8.44 -4.27
N TRP A 48 -0.22 9.32 -4.30
CA TRP A 48 -0.49 10.16 -5.47
C TRP A 48 0.68 11.10 -5.80
N ARG A 49 1.28 11.73 -4.79
CA ARG A 49 2.45 12.60 -4.98
C ARG A 49 3.62 11.85 -5.64
N VAL A 50 3.81 10.57 -5.30
CA VAL A 50 4.90 9.75 -5.86
C VAL A 50 4.69 9.46 -7.34
N CYS A 51 3.48 9.06 -7.75
CA CYS A 51 3.23 8.67 -9.14
C CYS A 51 2.81 9.81 -10.06
N SER A 52 2.13 10.84 -9.55
CA SER A 52 1.57 11.92 -10.39
C SER A 52 2.55 12.59 -11.37
N PRO A 53 3.87 12.74 -11.09
CA PRO A 53 4.79 13.37 -12.04
C PRO A 53 5.02 12.59 -13.34
N ILE A 54 4.71 11.29 -13.38
CA ILE A 54 4.93 10.41 -14.53
C ILE A 54 3.62 9.83 -15.12
N ILE A 55 2.48 10.20 -14.55
CA ILE A 55 1.17 9.87 -15.12
C ILE A 55 0.78 10.98 -16.10
N GLN A 56 0.41 10.59 -17.31
CA GLN A 56 -0.01 11.49 -18.37
C GLN A 56 -1.34 12.14 -17.99
N GLU A 57 -1.48 13.42 -18.31
CA GLU A 57 -2.74 14.12 -18.07
C GLU A 57 -3.81 13.62 -19.04
N ASN A 58 -4.89 13.10 -18.49
CA ASN A 58 -6.05 12.63 -19.24
C ASN A 58 -7.33 13.19 -18.60
N PRO A 59 -7.98 14.20 -19.21
CA PRO A 59 -9.20 14.81 -18.67
C PRO A 59 -10.38 13.84 -18.51
N SER A 60 -10.39 12.73 -19.26
CA SER A 60 -11.42 11.70 -19.17
C SER A 60 -11.14 10.65 -18.09
N GLN A 61 -9.95 10.67 -17.48
CA GLN A 61 -9.61 9.77 -16.38
C GLN A 61 -10.05 10.38 -15.05
N GLU A 62 -10.93 9.67 -14.35
CA GLU A 62 -11.44 10.10 -13.04
C GLU A 62 -10.37 9.94 -11.96
N LYS A 63 -10.18 10.96 -11.12
CA LYS A 63 -9.37 10.89 -9.89
C LYS A 63 -10.32 10.81 -8.69
N LEU A 64 -10.59 9.59 -8.24
CA LEU A 64 -11.49 9.31 -7.14
C LEU A 64 -10.73 9.35 -5.81
N PHE A 65 -10.82 10.48 -5.10
CA PHE A 65 -10.19 10.63 -3.78
C PHE A 65 -11.04 10.00 -2.68
N LEU A 66 -10.46 9.05 -1.94
CA LEU A 66 -11.16 8.23 -0.95
C LEU A 66 -10.65 8.54 0.45
N HIS A 67 -11.56 8.79 1.40
CA HIS A 67 -11.17 9.10 2.77
C HIS A 67 -10.78 7.83 3.55
N PHE A 68 -9.54 7.77 4.01
CA PHE A 68 -8.98 6.69 4.85
C PHE A 68 -8.40 7.33 6.12
N PRO A 69 -9.14 7.34 7.24
CA PRO A 69 -8.72 8.04 8.46
C PRO A 69 -7.50 7.36 9.11
N MET A 70 -6.60 8.15 9.69
CA MET A 70 -5.46 7.64 10.47
C MET A 70 -5.87 7.39 11.93
N THR A 71 -6.69 6.38 12.14
CA THR A 71 -7.10 5.92 13.47
C THR A 71 -7.03 4.39 13.54
N LYS A 72 -7.04 3.84 14.75
CA LYS A 72 -7.18 2.41 15.01
C LYS A 72 -8.59 2.04 15.47
N ASP A 73 -9.45 3.04 15.63
CA ASP A 73 -10.83 2.88 16.09
C ASP A 73 -11.68 2.23 15.00
N PRO A 74 -12.19 1.00 15.21
CA PRO A 74 -13.01 0.30 14.22
C PRO A 74 -14.33 1.03 13.93
N ASP A 75 -14.88 1.75 14.90
CA ASP A 75 -16.16 2.47 14.76
C ASP A 75 -16.03 3.63 13.76
N ILE A 76 -14.80 4.09 13.50
CA ILE A 76 -14.47 5.11 12.51
C ILE A 76 -13.96 4.49 11.21
N LEU A 77 -13.09 3.47 11.29
CA LEU A 77 -12.46 2.85 10.13
C LEU A 77 -13.47 2.13 9.22
N VAL A 78 -14.31 1.26 9.80
CA VAL A 78 -15.20 0.39 9.03
C VAL A 78 -16.20 1.21 8.19
N PRO A 79 -16.89 2.23 8.73
CA PRO A 79 -17.78 3.06 7.93
C PRO A 79 -17.06 3.85 6.83
N ALA A 80 -15.83 4.31 7.10
CA ALA A 80 -15.03 5.03 6.11
C ALA A 80 -14.62 4.12 4.93
N TRP A 81 -14.19 2.89 5.23
CA TRP A 81 -13.85 1.89 4.21
C TRP A 81 -15.07 1.47 3.41
N ASP A 82 -16.19 1.16 4.07
CA ASP A 82 -17.42 0.78 3.38
C ASP A 82 -17.89 1.86 2.39
N LYS A 83 -17.84 3.13 2.80
CA LYS A 83 -18.11 4.26 1.92
C LYS A 83 -17.14 4.32 0.75
N ALA A 84 -15.84 4.14 0.99
CA ALA A 84 -14.82 4.16 -0.06
C ALA A 84 -15.01 3.02 -1.07
N PHE A 85 -15.27 1.81 -0.59
CA PHE A 85 -15.49 0.63 -1.42
C PHE A 85 -16.78 0.76 -2.22
N THR A 86 -17.84 1.30 -1.61
CA THR A 86 -19.09 1.62 -2.32
C THR A 86 -18.87 2.59 -3.47
N GLU A 87 -18.06 3.64 -3.29
CA GLU A 87 -17.74 4.58 -4.38
C GLU A 87 -16.95 3.95 -5.51
N ILE A 88 -16.01 3.03 -5.21
CA ILE A 88 -15.30 2.21 -6.19
C ILE A 88 -16.31 1.33 -6.97
N GLY A 89 -17.21 0.67 -6.25
CA GLY A 89 -18.22 -0.24 -6.82
C GLY A 89 -19.10 0.44 -7.86
N LYS A 90 -19.53 1.67 -7.61
CA LYS A 90 -20.32 2.47 -8.58
C LYS A 90 -19.64 2.65 -9.94
N ARG A 91 -18.29 2.60 -10.01
CA ARG A 91 -17.53 2.68 -11.25
C ARG A 91 -17.32 1.30 -11.86
N LEU A 92 -17.01 0.30 -11.03
CA LEU A 92 -16.88 -1.09 -11.48
C LEU A 92 -18.16 -1.61 -12.13
N GLU A 93 -19.34 -1.30 -11.57
CA GLU A 93 -20.66 -1.66 -12.14
C GLU A 93 -20.92 -1.03 -13.50
N LYS A 94 -20.31 0.12 -13.78
CA LYS A 94 -20.35 0.78 -15.10
C LYS A 94 -19.29 0.23 -16.06
N LYS A 95 -18.64 -0.87 -15.70
CA LYS A 95 -17.56 -1.52 -16.46
C LYS A 95 -16.32 -0.65 -16.64
N LEU A 96 -16.10 0.29 -15.72
CA LEU A 96 -14.90 1.12 -15.70
C LEU A 96 -13.80 0.41 -14.92
N ASN A 97 -12.60 0.34 -15.50
CA ASN A 97 -11.43 -0.20 -14.82
C ASN A 97 -10.95 0.79 -13.74
N VAL A 98 -10.65 0.28 -12.55
CA VAL A 98 -10.26 1.10 -11.38
C VAL A 98 -8.89 0.64 -10.88
N ALA A 99 -7.94 1.57 -10.75
CA ALA A 99 -6.67 1.33 -10.06
C ALA A 99 -6.68 1.96 -8.67
N PHE A 100 -6.63 1.12 -7.64
CA PHE A 100 -6.40 1.51 -6.25
C PHE A 100 -4.90 1.71 -6.02
N ILE A 101 -4.50 2.95 -5.75
CA ILE A 101 -3.09 3.32 -5.62
C ILE A 101 -2.61 3.06 -4.18
N THR A 102 -1.51 2.33 -4.03
CA THR A 102 -0.90 2.03 -2.72
C THR A 102 0.51 2.55 -2.63
N GLN A 103 0.87 3.16 -1.50
CA GLN A 103 2.29 3.41 -1.17
C GLN A 103 3.01 2.06 -0.99
N GLY A 104 4.24 1.96 -1.50
CA GLY A 104 5.01 0.73 -1.45
C GLY A 104 4.39 -0.35 -2.34
N ASP A 105 4.40 -1.58 -1.83
CA ASP A 105 3.84 -2.75 -2.51
C ASP A 105 2.45 -3.10 -1.94
N PRO A 106 1.44 -3.45 -2.76
CA PRO A 106 0.09 -3.77 -2.28
C PRO A 106 0.03 -4.97 -1.32
N SER A 107 1.02 -5.86 -1.33
CA SER A 107 1.08 -7.05 -0.46
C SER A 107 1.69 -6.78 0.92
N VAL A 108 2.30 -5.62 1.14
CA VAL A 108 3.07 -5.32 2.35
C VAL A 108 2.39 -4.22 3.17
N TYR A 109 1.64 -4.62 4.20
CA TYR A 109 1.01 -3.71 5.17
C TYR A 109 0.14 -2.59 4.56
N SER A 110 -0.45 -2.86 3.39
CA SER A 110 -1.25 -1.91 2.61
C SER A 110 -2.73 -1.98 2.99
N SER A 111 -3.44 -0.85 2.91
CA SER A 111 -4.90 -0.80 3.05
C SER A 111 -5.65 -1.47 1.89
N TRP A 112 -4.95 -1.82 0.81
CA TRP A 112 -5.49 -2.62 -0.29
C TRP A 112 -6.01 -3.99 0.17
N SER A 113 -5.40 -4.60 1.18
CA SER A 113 -5.80 -5.95 1.63
C SER A 113 -7.26 -6.02 2.05
N TYR A 114 -7.78 -4.99 2.73
CA TYR A 114 -9.18 -4.93 3.14
C TYR A 114 -10.15 -4.89 1.95
N LEU A 115 -9.80 -4.15 0.89
CA LEU A 115 -10.59 -4.14 -0.34
C LEU A 115 -10.51 -5.48 -1.06
N LEU A 116 -9.31 -6.08 -1.12
CA LEU A 116 -9.09 -7.38 -1.74
C LEU A 116 -9.91 -8.49 -1.08
N GLU A 117 -9.95 -8.51 0.26
CA GLU A 117 -10.72 -9.46 1.07
C GLU A 117 -12.23 -9.38 0.77
N GLU A 118 -12.77 -8.17 0.64
CA GLU A 118 -14.21 -7.97 0.43
C GLU A 118 -14.63 -7.93 -1.05
N ALA A 119 -13.68 -7.85 -1.98
CA ALA A 119 -13.97 -7.55 -3.39
C ALA A 119 -14.90 -8.57 -4.04
N ASN A 120 -14.69 -9.86 -3.80
CA ASN A 120 -15.53 -10.90 -4.42
C ASN A 120 -16.92 -10.97 -3.78
N ASP A 121 -17.05 -10.67 -2.49
CA ASP A 121 -18.35 -10.63 -1.81
C ASP A 121 -19.19 -9.43 -2.28
N ARG A 122 -18.54 -8.27 -2.47
CA ARG A 122 -19.17 -7.05 -2.99
C ARG A 122 -19.48 -7.15 -4.48
N TRP A 123 -18.58 -7.75 -5.26
CA TRP A 123 -18.67 -7.86 -6.72
C TRP A 123 -18.34 -9.28 -7.18
N PRO A 124 -19.30 -10.22 -7.10
CA PRO A 124 -19.04 -11.62 -7.43
C PRO A 124 -18.49 -11.83 -8.84
N GLY A 125 -17.33 -12.49 -8.95
CA GLY A 125 -16.65 -12.72 -10.23
C GLY A 125 -15.90 -11.51 -10.79
N ILE A 126 -15.64 -10.48 -9.97
CA ILE A 126 -14.76 -9.37 -10.31
C ILE A 126 -13.37 -9.89 -10.69
N GLU A 127 -12.82 -9.35 -11.79
CA GLU A 127 -11.43 -9.59 -12.13
C GLU A 127 -10.52 -8.66 -11.32
N ILE A 128 -9.48 -9.23 -10.70
CA ILE A 128 -8.52 -8.50 -9.87
C ILE A 128 -7.11 -8.74 -10.39
N GLU A 129 -6.30 -7.70 -10.47
CA GLU A 129 -4.85 -7.82 -10.72
C GLU A 129 -4.06 -6.97 -9.72
N ILE A 130 -2.99 -7.54 -9.17
CA ILE A 130 -2.08 -6.84 -8.26
C ILE A 130 -0.80 -6.53 -9.01
N ILE A 131 -0.43 -5.25 -9.06
CA ILE A 131 0.80 -4.77 -9.67
C ILE A 131 1.83 -4.52 -8.56
N PRO A 132 2.88 -5.36 -8.46
CA PRO A 132 3.87 -5.24 -7.41
C PRO A 132 4.78 -4.02 -7.64
N ALA A 133 5.45 -3.59 -6.57
CA ALA A 133 6.37 -2.46 -6.57
C ALA A 133 7.53 -2.65 -5.58
N VAL A 134 8.53 -1.77 -5.67
CA VAL A 134 9.63 -1.73 -4.71
C VAL A 134 9.09 -1.35 -3.33
N SER A 135 9.29 -2.21 -2.33
CA SER A 135 8.87 -1.95 -0.95
C SER A 135 9.95 -1.18 -0.18
N SER A 136 9.58 -0.53 0.93
CA SER A 136 10.56 0.04 1.86
C SER A 136 11.50 -1.04 2.43
N ILE A 137 11.04 -2.29 2.52
CA ILE A 137 11.84 -3.45 2.99
C ILE A 137 13.12 -3.62 2.16
N THR A 138 13.03 -3.42 0.84
CA THR A 138 14.18 -3.58 -0.08
C THR A 138 14.81 -2.25 -0.46
N ALA A 139 14.06 -1.15 -0.41
CA ALA A 139 14.57 0.18 -0.72
C ALA A 139 15.53 0.71 0.36
N ILE A 140 15.22 0.51 1.64
CA ILE A 140 16.08 0.94 2.75
C ILE A 140 17.48 0.30 2.67
N PRO A 141 17.62 -1.05 2.62
CA PRO A 141 18.94 -1.68 2.49
C PRO A 141 19.71 -1.24 1.25
N ALA A 142 19.02 -1.02 0.11
CA ALA A 142 19.66 -0.50 -1.10
C ALA A 142 20.26 0.90 -0.91
N VAL A 143 19.55 1.81 -0.24
CA VAL A 143 20.06 3.15 0.09
C VAL A 143 21.21 3.09 1.09
N LEU A 144 21.13 2.16 2.05
CA LEU A 144 22.19 1.93 3.05
C LEU A 144 23.41 1.18 2.47
N GLN A 145 23.31 0.66 1.24
CA GLN A 145 24.32 -0.20 0.62
C GLN A 145 24.64 -1.46 1.46
N THR A 146 23.64 -1.96 2.18
CA THR A 146 23.74 -3.15 3.02
C THR A 146 22.79 -4.20 2.47
N PRO A 147 23.26 -5.40 2.09
CA PRO A 147 22.37 -6.51 1.72
C PRO A 147 21.35 -6.79 2.83
N LEU A 148 20.11 -7.11 2.45
CA LEU A 148 19.07 -7.48 3.43
C LEU A 148 19.33 -8.87 4.05
N ALA A 149 19.92 -9.77 3.28
CA ALA A 149 20.39 -11.09 3.69
C ALA A 149 21.33 -11.65 2.61
N ASP A 150 22.28 -12.51 2.99
CA ASP A 150 23.14 -13.29 2.11
C ASP A 150 23.28 -14.76 2.57
N GLY A 151 23.50 -15.67 1.61
CA GLY A 151 23.80 -17.08 1.88
C GLY A 151 22.74 -17.80 2.73
N ARG A 152 23.08 -18.06 4.00
CA ARG A 152 22.20 -18.76 4.97
C ARG A 152 21.50 -17.82 5.95
N GLU A 153 21.72 -16.51 5.82
CA GLU A 153 21.11 -15.51 6.67
C GLU A 153 19.60 -15.50 6.51
N ARG A 154 18.91 -15.28 7.62
CA ARG A 154 17.46 -15.20 7.72
C ARG A 154 17.10 -13.78 8.07
N PHE A 155 16.06 -13.26 7.42
CA PHE A 155 15.49 -11.99 7.82
C PHE A 155 13.99 -12.11 8.09
N CYS A 156 13.47 -11.22 8.94
CA CYS A 156 12.05 -11.08 9.19
C CYS A 156 11.61 -9.61 9.15
N VAL A 157 10.33 -9.39 8.87
CA VAL A 157 9.73 -8.04 8.81
C VAL A 157 8.56 -7.96 9.78
N ILE A 158 8.59 -6.97 10.68
CA ILE A 158 7.65 -6.91 11.80
C ILE A 158 7.14 -5.47 11.96
N PRO A 159 5.85 -5.25 12.22
CA PRO A 159 5.36 -3.95 12.64
C PRO A 159 5.83 -3.71 14.07
N GLY A 160 6.69 -2.71 14.28
CA GLY A 160 7.20 -2.40 15.61
C GLY A 160 6.07 -2.12 16.60
N THR A 161 4.95 -1.55 16.14
CA THR A 161 3.79 -1.26 17.00
C THR A 161 3.12 -2.51 17.61
N TYR A 162 3.36 -3.70 17.06
CA TYR A 162 2.69 -4.95 17.45
C TYR A 162 3.63 -6.12 17.76
N GLY A 163 4.96 -5.90 17.77
CA GLY A 163 5.91 -7.00 17.94
C GLY A 163 7.22 -6.65 18.63
N ILE A 164 7.37 -5.42 19.14
CA ILE A 164 8.63 -4.99 19.75
C ILE A 164 9.03 -5.85 20.97
N GLU A 165 8.06 -6.38 21.72
CA GLU A 165 8.34 -7.24 22.89
C GLU A 165 8.93 -8.60 22.50
N GLU A 166 8.72 -9.05 21.26
CA GLU A 166 9.28 -10.30 20.75
C GLU A 166 10.73 -10.13 20.25
N LEU A 167 11.23 -8.89 20.16
CA LEU A 167 12.56 -8.58 19.64
C LEU A 167 13.68 -9.42 20.29
N PRO A 168 13.71 -9.63 21.63
CA PRO A 168 14.72 -10.46 22.28
C PRO A 168 14.72 -11.94 21.83
N LYS A 169 13.58 -12.47 21.38
CA LYS A 169 13.51 -13.84 20.82
C LYS A 169 13.91 -13.86 19.35
N LEU A 170 13.52 -12.84 18.60
CA LEU A 170 13.76 -12.77 17.16
C LEU A 170 15.24 -12.64 16.83
N VAL A 171 15.99 -11.88 17.62
CA VAL A 171 17.46 -11.75 17.46
C VAL A 171 18.21 -13.07 17.66
N GLN A 172 17.59 -14.09 18.26
CA GLN A 172 18.19 -15.42 18.42
C GLN A 172 18.02 -16.30 17.16
N HIS A 173 17.13 -15.91 16.24
CA HIS A 173 16.71 -16.74 15.10
C HIS A 173 16.90 -16.09 13.73
N PHE A 174 17.06 -14.76 13.69
CA PHE A 174 17.18 -13.97 12.49
C PHE A 174 18.41 -13.08 12.55
N ASP A 175 19.12 -13.02 11.43
CA ASP A 175 20.32 -12.20 11.23
C ASP A 175 19.95 -10.75 10.92
N THR A 176 18.82 -10.53 10.22
CA THR A 176 18.30 -9.19 9.92
C THR A 176 16.83 -9.03 10.32
N ILE A 177 16.51 -7.95 11.03
CA ILE A 177 15.14 -7.64 11.46
C ILE A 177 14.74 -6.27 10.93
N VAL A 178 13.72 -6.24 10.08
CA VAL A 178 13.14 -4.99 9.55
C VAL A 178 11.93 -4.60 10.38
N LEU A 179 12.04 -3.49 11.12
CA LEU A 179 10.93 -2.94 11.90
C LEU A 179 10.19 -1.85 11.09
N THR A 180 8.94 -2.12 10.76
CA THR A 180 8.05 -1.15 10.08
C THR A 180 7.17 -0.40 11.08
N LYS A 181 6.60 0.74 10.67
CA LYS A 181 5.64 1.52 11.49
C LYS A 181 6.19 1.97 12.87
N VAL A 182 7.51 2.20 12.98
CA VAL A 182 8.16 2.49 14.28
C VAL A 182 7.95 3.90 14.83
N GLY A 183 7.37 4.83 14.07
CA GLY A 183 7.34 6.26 14.42
C GLY A 183 6.83 6.58 15.83
N GLN A 184 5.80 5.86 16.30
CA GLN A 184 5.21 6.08 17.64
C GLN A 184 6.00 5.44 18.79
N ILE A 185 6.95 4.54 18.48
CA ILE A 185 7.66 3.74 19.48
C ILE A 185 9.18 3.99 19.48
N ILE A 186 9.68 4.94 18.69
CA ILE A 186 11.12 5.22 18.58
C ILE A 186 11.79 5.36 19.95
N PRO A 187 11.27 6.13 20.92
CA PRO A 187 11.91 6.25 22.24
C PRO A 187 12.06 4.91 22.96
N LYS A 188 11.03 4.06 22.92
CA LYS A 188 11.03 2.74 23.53
C LYS A 188 11.99 1.79 22.80
N LEU A 189 11.99 1.81 21.47
CA LEU A 189 12.92 1.01 20.65
C LEU A 189 14.38 1.35 20.98
N VAL A 190 14.71 2.64 21.12
CA VAL A 190 16.07 3.09 21.49
C VAL A 190 16.48 2.55 22.87
N GLN A 191 15.56 2.49 23.84
CA GLN A 191 15.86 1.91 25.15
C GLN A 191 16.16 0.41 25.06
N ILE A 192 15.37 -0.33 24.28
CA ILE A 192 15.56 -1.78 24.10
C ILE A 192 16.91 -2.09 23.44
N LEU A 193 17.31 -1.31 22.42
CA LEU A 193 18.56 -1.54 21.67
C LEU A 193 19.83 -1.14 22.42
N LYS A 194 19.71 -0.36 23.51
CA LYS A 194 20.86 0.07 24.33
C LYS A 194 21.21 -0.92 25.46
N ASN A 195 20.29 -1.81 25.78
CA ASN A 195 20.45 -2.85 26.81
C ASN A 195 20.98 -4.14 26.18
#